data_AF-A0A409WFH7-F1
#
_entry.id   AF-A0A409WFH7-F1
#
_cell.length_a   1.000
_cell.length_b   1.000
_cell.length_c   1.000
_cell.angle_alpha   90.00
_cell.angle_beta   90.00
_cell.angle_gamma   90.00
#
_symmetry.space_group_name_H-M   'P 1'
#
loop_
_entity.id
_entity.type
_entity.pdbx_description
1 polymer ?
#
loop_
_entity_poly.entity_id
_entity_poly.type
_entity_poly.pdbx_seq_one_letter_code
_entity_poly.pdbx_strand_id
1 'polypeptide(L)'
;MEESQFDVVIFGTGLVESIVAAALSKAGYKVAHIDSNSYYGGDEASLSLEEFIKWADDASHSSDPSSRFQSVTRSSDIPPQSRQYSICLQPAVISAVGPLISSLIMSGVAKYSGFRLLDCVSVYDSSGRARSVPGSKEDIFKSKEISLIEKRRLMRFLTFAAADFTGKKELEGKQTMPFLDFLQSVFSLSAEISTVIAYSLAFCMSAVEPTLPSLQRLQKYLRSGGRYGPSPFLIGHYGGIGDIAQGFCRAAAVSGGVYILARKVTAVTQAPLSKTTENEDAAPTSKATFNYAIDLEDFPDTLSCNLIISSPSYVPPNIRDQAFQLPSSSGFQSNVGSIARCIAIIDQALSIRSPENEMSSSPEQDTADALGASPPQVSQSTSADSAIVFFPPSSVAGGSVTHSATALINGEGSLSTPKGKWIVYITLPLPTIPEESVSSESIVTPYLDALLSLSVDPSRTPIKPLFTTFFLETSAATLSTSIIETSTNTNPCSYIVPPTLSVAPLPDIPDEATIIAESTYREAVKFFRSRNKPIGEDESEDLPFWPPIPAEDDEEDNEW
;
A
#
# COMPACT_ATOMS: atom_id res chain seq x y z
N MET A 1 -21.16 25.58 -21.98
CA MET A 1 -20.31 25.50 -20.77
C MET A 1 -18.88 25.41 -21.27
N GLU A 2 -17.99 26.27 -20.80
CA GLU A 2 -16.58 26.26 -21.23
C GLU A 2 -15.92 24.95 -20.77
N GLU A 3 -15.32 24.20 -21.70
CA GLU A 3 -14.80 22.85 -21.45
C GLU A 3 -13.69 22.84 -20.38
N SER A 4 -12.92 23.92 -20.26
CA SER A 4 -11.74 24.07 -19.39
C SER A 4 -12.01 24.59 -17.96
N GLN A 5 -13.28 24.65 -17.54
CA GLN A 5 -13.66 25.09 -16.19
C GLN A 5 -14.00 23.91 -15.28
N PHE A 6 -13.44 23.83 -14.08
CA PHE A 6 -13.61 22.70 -13.15
C PHE A 6 -13.92 23.19 -11.73
N ASP A 7 -14.58 22.35 -10.93
CA ASP A 7 -14.74 22.63 -9.50
C ASP A 7 -13.42 22.39 -8.77
N VAL A 8 -12.78 21.26 -9.10
CA VAL A 8 -11.52 20.82 -8.50
C VAL A 8 -10.57 20.30 -9.58
N VAL A 9 -9.29 20.64 -9.43
CA VAL A 9 -8.20 20.04 -10.20
C VAL A 9 -7.31 19.27 -9.24
N ILE A 10 -6.96 18.04 -9.59
CA ILE A 10 -6.16 17.13 -8.78
C ILE A 10 -4.84 16.85 -9.50
N PHE A 11 -3.71 17.03 -8.82
CA PHE A 11 -2.37 16.74 -9.34
C PHE A 11 -1.78 15.45 -8.75
N GLY A 12 -1.37 14.54 -9.63
CA GLY A 12 -0.85 13.22 -9.30
C GLY A 12 -1.97 12.17 -9.24
N THR A 13 -1.71 10.98 -9.76
CA THR A 13 -2.64 9.85 -9.82
C THR A 13 -2.28 8.72 -8.86
N GLY A 14 -1.67 9.06 -7.71
CA GLY A 14 -1.43 8.12 -6.62
C GLY A 14 -2.75 7.58 -6.06
N LEU A 15 -2.67 6.57 -5.18
CA LEU A 15 -3.85 5.92 -4.61
C LEU A 15 -4.73 6.93 -3.85
N VAL A 16 -4.11 7.82 -3.06
CA VAL A 16 -4.82 8.88 -2.32
C VAL A 16 -5.61 9.77 -3.27
N GLU A 17 -4.92 10.37 -4.25
CA GLU A 17 -5.52 11.31 -5.19
C GLU A 17 -6.62 10.65 -6.03
N SER A 18 -6.42 9.39 -6.42
CA SER A 18 -7.39 8.63 -7.20
C SER A 18 -8.65 8.30 -6.42
N ILE A 19 -8.54 7.92 -5.15
CA ILE A 19 -9.69 7.72 -4.26
C ILE A 19 -10.47 9.03 -4.10
N VAL A 20 -9.77 10.15 -3.86
CA VAL A 20 -10.39 11.47 -3.72
C VAL A 20 -11.08 11.90 -5.01
N ALA A 21 -10.44 11.71 -6.17
CA ALA A 21 -11.02 12.01 -7.48
C ALA A 21 -12.32 11.24 -7.70
N ALA A 22 -12.34 9.94 -7.38
CA ALA A 22 -13.52 9.11 -7.49
C ALA A 22 -14.64 9.57 -6.56
N ALA A 23 -14.32 9.86 -5.29
CA ALA A 23 -15.30 10.33 -4.31
C ALA A 23 -15.93 11.67 -4.71
N LEU A 24 -15.11 12.65 -5.11
CA LEU A 24 -15.58 13.98 -5.55
C LEU A 24 -16.40 13.90 -6.84
N SER A 25 -15.97 13.10 -7.83
CA SER A 25 -16.73 12.92 -9.07
C SER A 25 -18.10 12.29 -8.79
N LYS A 26 -18.14 11.26 -7.92
CA LYS A 26 -19.40 10.63 -7.50
C LYS A 26 -20.31 11.54 -6.68
N ALA A 27 -19.74 12.49 -5.94
CA ALA A 27 -20.48 13.54 -5.26
C ALA A 27 -21.02 14.63 -6.21
N GLY A 28 -20.71 14.54 -7.51
CA GLY A 28 -21.24 15.43 -8.56
C GLY A 28 -20.36 16.64 -8.88
N TYR A 29 -19.14 16.71 -8.33
CA TYR A 29 -18.20 17.79 -8.67
C TYR A 29 -17.52 17.55 -10.02
N LYS A 30 -17.29 18.61 -10.79
CA LYS A 30 -16.52 18.53 -12.04
C LYS A 30 -15.02 18.46 -11.73
N VAL A 31 -14.44 17.28 -11.87
CA VAL A 31 -13.03 16.98 -11.54
C VAL A 31 -12.17 16.94 -12.80
N ALA A 32 -11.02 17.61 -12.78
CA ALA A 32 -9.89 17.33 -13.68
C ALA A 32 -8.76 16.66 -12.88
N HIS A 33 -8.21 15.57 -13.39
CA HIS A 33 -7.17 14.78 -12.73
C HIS A 33 -5.95 14.66 -13.66
N ILE A 34 -4.82 15.19 -13.22
CA ILE A 34 -3.66 15.47 -14.06
C ILE A 34 -2.43 14.76 -13.51
N ASP A 35 -1.64 14.15 -14.39
CA ASP A 35 -0.34 13.57 -14.05
C ASP A 35 0.70 13.90 -15.13
N SER A 36 1.94 14.16 -14.69
CA SER A 36 3.06 14.37 -15.60
C SER A 36 3.57 13.06 -16.20
N ASN A 37 3.33 11.93 -15.53
CA ASN A 37 3.69 10.62 -16.05
C ASN A 37 2.75 10.19 -17.18
N SER A 38 3.26 9.35 -18.09
CA SER A 38 2.45 8.72 -19.13
C SER A 38 1.64 7.51 -18.64
N TYR A 39 1.72 7.22 -17.35
CA TYR A 39 1.06 6.10 -16.66
C TYR A 39 0.38 6.61 -15.39
N TYR A 40 -0.55 5.81 -14.86
CA TYR A 40 -1.25 6.09 -13.61
C TYR A 40 -0.48 5.56 -12.39
N GLY A 41 -0.79 6.09 -11.21
CA GLY A 41 -0.28 5.59 -9.92
C GLY A 41 0.89 6.39 -9.36
N GLY A 42 1.50 7.29 -10.12
CA GLY A 42 2.66 8.08 -9.65
C GLY A 42 3.76 7.20 -9.07
N ASP A 43 4.17 7.48 -7.82
CA ASP A 43 5.18 6.70 -7.10
C ASP A 43 4.70 5.30 -6.66
N GLU A 44 3.43 4.99 -6.88
CA GLU A 44 2.78 3.72 -6.51
C GLU A 44 2.44 2.88 -7.74
N ALA A 45 2.89 3.31 -8.93
CA ALA A 45 2.56 2.72 -10.21
C ALA A 45 2.92 1.22 -10.32
N SER A 46 2.09 0.51 -11.09
CA SER A 46 2.35 -0.82 -11.62
C SER A 46 2.72 -0.67 -13.09
N LEU A 47 3.92 -1.09 -13.46
CA LEU A 47 4.54 -0.83 -14.77
C LEU A 47 4.80 -2.12 -15.53
N SER A 48 4.63 -2.12 -16.85
CA SER A 48 5.22 -3.17 -17.67
C SER A 48 6.75 -3.18 -17.53
N LEU A 49 7.42 -4.28 -17.90
CA LEU A 49 8.89 -4.35 -17.78
C LEU A 49 9.60 -3.23 -18.56
N GLU A 50 9.09 -2.87 -19.74
CA GLU A 50 9.65 -1.79 -20.56
C GLU A 50 9.46 -0.41 -19.90
N GLU A 51 8.27 -0.14 -19.35
CA GLU A 51 8.00 1.08 -18.60
C GLU A 51 8.85 1.15 -17.32
N PHE A 52 9.03 0.02 -16.62
CA PHE A 52 9.86 -0.06 -15.43
C PHE A 52 11.34 0.17 -15.73
N ILE A 53 11.85 -0.36 -16.85
CA ILE A 53 13.23 -0.11 -17.30
C ILE A 53 13.42 1.36 -17.64
N LYS A 54 12.48 1.95 -18.38
CA LYS A 54 12.51 3.38 -18.69
C LYS A 54 12.52 4.22 -17.41
N TRP A 55 11.62 3.93 -16.48
CA TRP A 55 11.56 4.59 -15.18
C TRP A 55 12.90 4.46 -14.43
N ALA A 56 13.50 3.26 -14.39
CA ALA A 56 14.76 3.04 -13.70
C ALA A 56 15.92 3.80 -14.34
N ASP A 57 15.98 3.86 -15.67
CA ASP A 57 16.99 4.61 -16.42
C ASP A 57 16.83 6.12 -16.19
N ASP A 58 15.62 6.65 -16.30
CA ASP A 58 15.30 8.06 -16.05
C ASP A 58 15.64 8.44 -14.60
N ALA A 59 15.28 7.59 -13.62
CA ALA A 59 15.57 7.82 -12.20
C ALA A 59 17.07 7.72 -11.87
N SER A 60 17.83 6.87 -12.59
CA SER A 60 19.29 6.77 -12.41
C SER A 60 20.04 8.01 -12.88
N HIS A 61 19.45 8.76 -13.82
CA HIS A 61 20.01 9.99 -14.39
C HIS A 61 19.45 11.26 -13.73
N SER A 62 18.38 11.14 -12.96
CA SER A 62 17.78 12.26 -12.23
C SER A 62 18.71 12.72 -11.11
N SER A 63 19.02 14.01 -11.11
CA SER A 63 19.69 14.69 -10.00
C SER A 63 18.70 15.46 -9.12
N ASP A 64 17.40 15.17 -9.21
CA ASP A 64 16.38 15.87 -8.43
C ASP A 64 16.42 15.41 -6.96
N PRO A 65 16.88 16.26 -6.03
CA PRO A 65 16.93 15.90 -4.62
C PRO A 65 15.54 15.74 -4.00
N SER A 66 14.49 16.22 -4.67
CA SER A 66 13.09 16.06 -4.24
C SER A 66 12.46 14.75 -4.68
N SER A 67 13.15 13.97 -5.54
CA SER A 67 12.70 12.64 -5.92
C SER A 67 12.63 11.71 -4.71
N ARG A 68 11.49 11.02 -4.58
CA ARG A 68 11.26 9.98 -3.57
C ARG A 68 12.21 8.79 -3.76
N PHE A 69 12.48 8.42 -5.01
CA PHE A 69 13.36 7.31 -5.35
C PHE A 69 14.75 7.81 -5.76
N GLN A 70 15.77 7.28 -5.12
CA GLN A 70 17.16 7.71 -5.26
C GLN A 70 18.09 6.52 -5.43
N SER A 71 19.29 6.77 -5.96
CA SER A 71 20.33 5.74 -6.13
C SER A 71 19.83 4.49 -6.89
N VAL A 72 19.02 4.71 -7.93
CA VAL A 72 18.43 3.62 -8.71
C VAL A 72 19.48 2.97 -9.60
N THR A 73 19.58 1.65 -9.51
CA THR A 73 20.48 0.81 -10.32
C THR A 73 19.74 -0.43 -10.78
N ARG A 74 20.11 -0.99 -11.94
CA ARG A 74 19.52 -2.22 -12.46
C ARG A 74 20.53 -3.10 -13.19
N SER A 75 20.19 -4.38 -13.35
CA SER A 75 20.94 -5.31 -14.20
C SER A 75 20.79 -4.97 -15.68
N SER A 76 21.75 -5.40 -16.49
CA SER A 76 21.77 -5.19 -17.94
C SER A 76 20.85 -6.13 -18.71
N ASP A 77 20.71 -7.37 -18.25
CA ASP A 77 19.95 -8.42 -18.95
C ASP A 77 18.45 -8.15 -18.86
N ILE A 78 17.72 -8.18 -19.98
CA ILE A 78 16.29 -7.87 -20.02
C ILE A 78 15.50 -9.12 -20.39
N PRO A 79 14.60 -9.60 -19.50
CA PRO A 79 13.69 -10.70 -19.82
C PRO A 79 12.77 -10.39 -21.01
N PRO A 80 12.40 -11.39 -21.85
CA PRO A 80 11.43 -11.18 -22.92
C PRO A 80 10.01 -10.99 -22.36
N GLN A 81 9.04 -10.70 -23.24
CA GLN A 81 7.59 -10.62 -22.89
C GLN A 81 7.23 -9.48 -21.92
N SER A 82 7.76 -8.28 -22.18
CA SER A 82 7.58 -7.09 -21.33
C SER A 82 6.16 -6.87 -20.79
N ARG A 83 5.14 -7.00 -21.65
CA ARG A 83 3.71 -6.77 -21.31
C ARG A 83 3.09 -7.81 -20.38
N GLN A 84 3.75 -8.95 -20.14
CA GLN A 84 3.27 -9.97 -19.19
C GLN A 84 3.76 -9.72 -17.77
N TYR A 85 4.62 -8.72 -17.58
CA TYR A 85 5.04 -8.26 -16.26
C TYR A 85 4.21 -7.06 -15.84
N SER A 86 3.85 -7.03 -14.56
CA SER A 86 3.34 -5.85 -13.86
C SER A 86 4.18 -5.65 -12.61
N ILE A 87 5.10 -4.69 -12.68
CA ILE A 87 6.13 -4.45 -11.68
C ILE A 87 5.75 -3.21 -10.89
N CYS A 88 5.57 -3.38 -9.58
CA CYS A 88 5.05 -2.33 -8.71
C CYS A 88 6.19 -1.57 -8.04
N LEU A 89 6.16 -0.24 -8.09
CA LEU A 89 7.11 0.59 -7.34
C LEU A 89 6.86 0.51 -5.83
N GLN A 90 5.59 0.41 -5.44
CA GLN A 90 5.15 0.24 -4.06
C GLN A 90 4.32 -1.05 -3.92
N PRO A 91 4.96 -2.22 -3.70
CA PRO A 91 4.25 -3.47 -3.42
C PRO A 91 3.48 -3.38 -2.10
N ALA A 92 2.28 -3.94 -2.06
CA ALA A 92 1.47 -4.02 -0.84
C ALA A 92 0.58 -5.26 -0.86
N VAL A 93 0.08 -5.62 0.31
CA VAL A 93 -1.02 -6.60 0.46
C VAL A 93 -2.22 -5.91 1.10
N ILE A 94 -3.42 -6.42 0.85
CA ILE A 94 -4.65 -5.81 1.32
C ILE A 94 -5.18 -6.63 2.48
N SER A 95 -5.42 -6.00 3.63
CA SER A 95 -6.13 -6.65 4.73
C SER A 95 -7.56 -7.00 4.30
N ALA A 96 -8.00 -8.23 4.55
CA ALA A 96 -9.35 -8.68 4.19
C ALA A 96 -10.45 -7.86 4.88
N VAL A 97 -10.12 -7.20 6.01
CA VAL A 97 -10.94 -6.16 6.64
C VAL A 97 -10.11 -4.90 6.81
N GLY A 98 -10.64 -3.76 6.34
CA GLY A 98 -9.96 -2.47 6.43
C GLY A 98 -10.66 -1.37 5.62
N PRO A 99 -10.24 -0.11 5.80
CA PRO A 99 -10.68 1.02 4.98
C PRO A 99 -10.62 0.80 3.47
N LEU A 100 -9.51 0.27 2.92
CA LEU A 100 -9.37 0.11 1.46
C LEU A 100 -10.38 -0.88 0.92
N ILE A 101 -10.42 -2.11 1.47
CA ILE A 101 -11.33 -3.15 0.97
C ILE A 101 -12.80 -2.71 1.11
N SER A 102 -13.13 -1.96 2.17
CA SER A 102 -14.47 -1.37 2.34
C SER A 102 -14.75 -0.32 1.27
N SER A 103 -13.79 0.56 0.97
CA SER A 103 -13.91 1.58 -0.08
C SER A 103 -13.98 0.97 -1.48
N LEU A 104 -13.23 -0.09 -1.76
CA LEU A 104 -13.32 -0.84 -3.03
C LEU A 104 -14.73 -1.38 -3.25
N ILE A 105 -15.36 -1.94 -2.22
CA ILE A 105 -16.73 -2.44 -2.27
C ILE A 105 -17.70 -1.27 -2.42
N MET A 106 -17.67 -0.29 -1.51
CA MET A 106 -18.65 0.82 -1.46
C MET A 106 -18.58 1.75 -2.68
N SER A 107 -17.40 1.92 -3.27
CA SER A 107 -17.22 2.68 -4.52
C SER A 107 -17.58 1.87 -5.78
N GLY A 108 -17.78 0.56 -5.68
CA GLY A 108 -17.96 -0.33 -6.82
C GLY A 108 -16.69 -0.62 -7.62
N VAL A 109 -15.52 -0.09 -7.21
CA VAL A 109 -14.22 -0.36 -7.87
C VAL A 109 -13.85 -1.84 -7.81
N ALA A 110 -14.30 -2.57 -6.79
CA ALA A 110 -14.10 -4.02 -6.68
C ALA A 110 -14.60 -4.80 -7.91
N LYS A 111 -15.52 -4.25 -8.71
CA LYS A 111 -16.02 -4.86 -9.96
C LYS A 111 -14.98 -4.86 -11.09
N TYR A 112 -13.97 -3.98 -11.02
CA TYR A 112 -12.93 -3.84 -12.04
C TYR A 112 -11.61 -4.51 -11.65
N SER A 113 -11.50 -5.01 -10.42
CA SER A 113 -10.27 -5.57 -9.88
C SER A 113 -10.45 -7.03 -9.49
N GLY A 114 -9.51 -7.87 -9.88
CA GLY A 114 -9.43 -9.24 -9.38
C GLY A 114 -8.57 -9.31 -8.13
N PHE A 115 -8.93 -10.21 -7.22
CA PHE A 115 -8.18 -10.45 -5.99
C PHE A 115 -8.03 -11.94 -5.74
N ARG A 116 -6.96 -12.29 -5.04
CA ARG A 116 -6.73 -13.64 -4.52
C ARG A 116 -6.21 -13.59 -3.11
N LEU A 117 -6.27 -14.72 -2.41
CA LEU A 117 -5.66 -14.86 -1.10
C LEU A 117 -4.13 -14.96 -1.25
N LEU A 118 -3.40 -14.35 -0.31
CA LEU A 118 -1.97 -14.61 -0.11
C LEU A 118 -1.81 -16.07 0.35
N ASP A 119 -0.92 -16.83 -0.31
CA ASP A 119 -0.85 -18.26 -0.06
C ASP A 119 -0.21 -18.63 1.29
N CYS A 120 0.86 -17.94 1.68
CA CYS A 120 1.50 -18.16 2.98
C CYS A 120 2.35 -16.98 3.47
N VAL A 121 2.53 -16.93 4.79
CA VAL A 121 3.52 -16.09 5.46
C VAL A 121 4.58 -17.00 6.05
N SER A 122 5.86 -16.63 5.93
CA SER A 122 6.99 -17.42 6.39
C SER A 122 8.03 -16.56 7.10
N VAL A 123 8.79 -17.18 7.98
CA VAL A 123 9.90 -16.57 8.70
C VAL A 123 11.20 -17.26 8.30
N TYR A 124 12.22 -16.47 7.96
CA TYR A 124 13.57 -16.95 7.75
C TYR A 124 14.29 -17.08 9.08
N ASP A 125 14.91 -18.24 9.31
CA ASP A 125 15.67 -18.51 10.52
C ASP A 125 17.19 -18.48 10.29
N SER A 126 17.94 -18.38 11.38
CA SER A 126 19.41 -18.38 11.35
C SER A 126 20.01 -19.71 10.87
N SER A 127 19.21 -20.76 10.68
CA SER A 127 19.65 -22.02 10.07
C SER A 127 19.69 -21.97 8.55
N GLY A 128 19.25 -20.86 7.96
CA GLY A 128 19.21 -20.66 6.52
C GLY A 128 17.94 -21.19 5.85
N ARG A 129 16.86 -21.39 6.63
CA ARG A 129 15.61 -21.97 6.15
C ARG A 129 14.46 -21.00 6.33
N ALA A 130 13.50 -21.04 5.40
CA ALA A 130 12.20 -20.42 5.58
C ALA A 130 11.23 -21.44 6.18
N ARG A 131 10.48 -21.03 7.22
CA ARG A 131 9.43 -21.83 7.86
C ARG A 131 8.09 -21.13 7.73
N SER A 132 7.08 -21.87 7.28
CA SER A 132 5.72 -21.35 7.18
C SER A 132 5.14 -21.07 8.56
N VAL A 133 4.54 -19.90 8.72
CA VAL A 133 3.83 -19.50 9.92
C VAL A 133 2.45 -20.14 9.91
N PRO A 134 2.03 -20.84 10.99
CA PRO A 134 0.69 -21.42 11.09
C PRO A 134 -0.41 -20.36 10.91
N GLY A 135 -1.34 -20.60 9.97
CA GLY A 135 -2.42 -19.65 9.65
C GLY A 135 -3.67 -19.82 10.50
N SER A 136 -3.86 -21.01 11.11
CA SER A 136 -5.04 -21.34 11.89
C SER A 136 -4.73 -21.93 13.27
N LYS A 137 -5.74 -21.95 14.14
CA LYS A 137 -5.66 -22.68 15.43
C LYS A 137 -5.34 -24.15 15.20
N GLU A 138 -5.95 -24.75 14.18
CA GLU A 138 -5.73 -26.15 13.81
C GLU A 138 -4.27 -26.41 13.42
N ASP A 139 -3.65 -25.51 12.64
CA ASP A 139 -2.25 -25.61 12.22
C ASP A 139 -1.30 -25.56 13.43
N ILE A 140 -1.59 -24.66 14.38
CA ILE A 140 -0.86 -24.57 15.65
C ILE A 140 -1.00 -25.90 16.42
N PHE A 141 -2.19 -26.49 16.46
CA PHE A 141 -2.42 -27.77 17.12
C PHE A 141 -1.68 -28.93 16.43
N LYS A 142 -1.61 -28.94 15.10
CA LYS A 142 -0.89 -29.96 14.30
C LYS A 142 0.63 -29.83 14.38
N SER A 143 1.16 -28.64 14.63
CA SER A 143 2.61 -28.39 14.69
C SER A 143 3.31 -29.26 15.74
N LYS A 144 4.32 -30.03 15.34
CA LYS A 144 5.16 -30.84 16.26
C LYS A 144 6.34 -30.06 16.85
N GLU A 145 6.64 -28.89 16.29
CA GLU A 145 7.76 -28.04 16.70
C GLU A 145 7.46 -27.26 17.98
N ILE A 146 6.18 -26.99 18.26
CA ILE A 146 5.76 -26.21 19.43
C ILE A 146 5.36 -27.16 20.56
N SER A 147 5.97 -27.02 21.74
CA SER A 147 5.62 -27.83 22.90
C SER A 147 4.18 -27.59 23.36
N LEU A 148 3.55 -28.57 24.04
CA LEU A 148 2.17 -28.44 24.53
C LEU A 148 1.99 -27.24 25.48
N ILE A 149 3.00 -26.92 26.29
CA ILE A 149 2.98 -25.79 27.21
C ILE A 149 3.03 -24.48 26.42
N GLU A 150 3.91 -24.38 25.43
CA GLU A 150 4.00 -23.21 24.56
C GLU A 150 2.72 -23.00 23.74
N LYS A 151 2.12 -24.07 23.20
CA LYS A 151 0.81 -23.98 22.52
C LYS A 151 -0.26 -23.37 23.42
N ARG A 152 -0.32 -23.78 24.70
CA ARG A 152 -1.27 -23.21 25.67
C ARG A 152 -1.02 -21.72 25.91
N ARG A 153 0.23 -21.30 26.06
CA ARG A 153 0.59 -19.88 26.27
C ARG A 153 0.29 -19.05 25.01
N LEU A 154 0.65 -19.56 23.84
CA LEU A 154 0.36 -18.94 22.55
C LEU A 154 -1.15 -18.75 22.36
N MET A 155 -1.94 -19.79 22.60
CA MET A 155 -3.40 -19.71 22.49
C MET A 155 -4.02 -18.73 23.50
N ARG A 156 -3.47 -18.65 24.72
CA ARG A 156 -3.88 -17.63 25.71
C ARG A 156 -3.65 -16.22 25.17
N PHE A 157 -2.48 -15.98 24.59
CA PHE A 157 -2.14 -14.68 23.99
C PHE A 157 -3.00 -14.36 22.77
N LEU A 158 -3.15 -15.27 21.80
CA LEU A 158 -3.94 -15.03 20.59
C LEU A 158 -5.42 -14.77 20.92
N THR A 159 -5.97 -15.46 21.93
CA THR A 159 -7.34 -15.20 22.40
C THR A 159 -7.46 -13.81 23.03
N PHE A 160 -6.46 -13.38 23.80
CA PHE A 160 -6.41 -12.03 24.34
C PHE A 160 -6.30 -10.96 23.23
N ALA A 161 -5.41 -11.16 22.26
CA ALA A 161 -5.18 -10.20 21.18
C ALA A 161 -6.39 -10.05 20.23
N ALA A 162 -7.13 -11.13 19.96
CA ALA A 162 -8.33 -11.07 19.13
C ALA A 162 -9.53 -10.41 19.84
N ALA A 163 -9.62 -10.55 21.17
CA ALA A 163 -10.68 -9.96 22.00
C ALA A 163 -10.49 -8.45 22.21
N ASP A 164 -11.49 -7.78 22.78
CA ASP A 164 -11.32 -6.41 23.26
C ASP A 164 -10.42 -6.39 24.50
N PHE A 165 -9.27 -5.75 24.36
CA PHE A 165 -8.24 -5.63 25.39
C PHE A 165 -8.28 -4.27 26.13
N THR A 166 -9.28 -3.44 25.85
CA THR A 166 -9.48 -2.16 26.55
C THR A 166 -9.69 -2.39 28.05
N GLY A 167 -8.89 -1.73 28.90
CA GLY A 167 -8.99 -1.86 30.36
C GLY A 167 -8.55 -3.21 30.94
N LYS A 168 -7.89 -4.07 30.16
CA LYS A 168 -7.35 -5.35 30.66
C LYS A 168 -6.07 -5.13 31.48
N LYS A 169 -5.95 -5.84 32.61
CA LYS A 169 -4.79 -5.78 33.53
C LYS A 169 -3.48 -6.17 32.86
N GLU A 170 -3.55 -7.04 31.87
CA GLU A 170 -2.39 -7.46 31.07
C GLU A 170 -1.72 -6.24 30.42
N LEU A 171 -2.51 -5.30 29.87
CA LEU A 171 -2.03 -4.14 29.11
C LEU A 171 -1.86 -2.87 29.96
N GLU A 172 -2.57 -2.76 31.09
CA GLU A 172 -2.51 -1.59 31.97
C GLU A 172 -1.06 -1.28 32.41
N GLY A 173 -0.62 -0.05 32.13
CA GLY A 173 0.74 0.45 32.42
C GLY A 173 1.83 -0.07 31.48
N LYS A 174 1.47 -0.84 30.44
CA LYS A 174 2.40 -1.53 29.53
C LYS A 174 2.20 -1.14 28.06
N GLN A 175 1.45 -0.09 27.78
CA GLN A 175 1.09 0.30 26.42
C GLN A 175 2.30 0.73 25.57
N THR A 176 3.30 1.36 26.21
CA THR A 176 4.48 1.93 25.55
C THR A 176 5.72 1.03 25.63
N MET A 177 5.68 -0.07 26.40
CA MET A 177 6.82 -0.98 26.46
C MET A 177 7.01 -1.70 25.11
N PRO A 178 8.23 -2.15 24.77
CA PRO A 178 8.47 -2.91 23.55
C PRO A 178 7.57 -4.14 23.46
N PHE A 179 6.99 -4.36 22.28
CA PHE A 179 6.01 -5.44 22.08
C PHE A 179 6.61 -6.83 22.31
N LEU A 180 7.87 -7.05 21.92
CA LEU A 180 8.59 -8.30 22.21
C LEU A 180 8.70 -8.56 23.72
N ASP A 181 9.03 -7.52 24.49
CA ASP A 181 9.14 -7.63 25.95
C ASP A 181 7.78 -7.93 26.58
N PHE A 182 6.69 -7.37 26.04
CA PHE A 182 5.34 -7.66 26.48
C PHE A 182 4.97 -9.14 26.28
N LEU A 183 5.27 -9.70 25.09
CA LEU A 183 5.02 -11.11 24.76
C LEU A 183 5.76 -12.05 25.72
N GLN A 184 7.02 -11.74 26.02
CA GLN A 184 7.88 -12.57 26.86
C GLN A 184 7.55 -12.40 28.35
N SER A 185 7.38 -11.18 28.85
CA SER A 185 7.19 -10.91 30.28
C SER A 185 5.75 -11.16 30.76
N VAL A 186 4.73 -10.77 29.98
CA VAL A 186 3.31 -10.86 30.40
C VAL A 186 2.71 -12.21 30.04
N PHE A 187 3.03 -12.72 28.85
CA PHE A 187 2.50 -14.00 28.35
C PHE A 187 3.46 -15.18 28.48
N SER A 188 4.69 -14.95 28.92
CA SER A 188 5.70 -16.00 29.14
C SER A 188 5.97 -16.82 27.87
N LEU A 189 5.89 -16.18 26.70
CA LEU A 189 6.22 -16.80 25.42
C LEU A 189 7.74 -16.90 25.25
N SER A 190 8.20 -17.92 24.54
CA SER A 190 9.61 -18.07 24.21
C SER A 190 10.07 -16.98 23.24
N ALA A 191 11.38 -16.72 23.18
CA ALA A 191 11.95 -15.72 22.28
C ALA A 191 11.62 -16.01 20.80
N GLU A 192 11.64 -17.28 20.40
CA GLU A 192 11.30 -17.72 19.05
C GLU A 192 9.84 -17.41 18.69
N ILE A 193 8.88 -17.84 19.51
CA ILE A 193 7.46 -17.56 19.28
C ILE A 193 7.17 -16.05 19.31
N SER A 194 7.81 -15.32 20.23
CA SER A 194 7.64 -13.87 20.33
C SER A 194 8.14 -13.16 19.06
N THR A 195 9.26 -13.62 18.50
CA THR A 195 9.82 -13.14 17.22
C THR A 195 8.84 -13.39 16.09
N VAL A 196 8.30 -14.60 15.97
CA VAL A 196 7.30 -14.92 14.93
C VAL A 196 6.05 -14.06 15.05
N ILE A 197 5.52 -13.86 16.27
CA ILE A 197 4.35 -13.00 16.49
C ILE A 197 4.65 -11.55 16.11
N ALA A 198 5.76 -10.99 16.61
CA ALA A 198 6.09 -9.58 16.39
C ALA A 198 6.31 -9.28 14.91
N TYR A 199 7.16 -10.06 14.23
CA TYR A 199 7.57 -9.75 12.87
C TYR A 199 6.59 -10.32 11.83
N SER A 200 6.12 -11.56 11.98
CA SER A 200 5.33 -12.21 10.93
C SER A 200 3.82 -12.09 11.09
N LEU A 201 3.32 -11.90 12.31
CA LEU A 201 1.86 -11.69 12.54
C LEU A 201 1.54 -10.22 12.74
N ALA A 202 2.34 -9.48 13.52
CA ALA A 202 2.11 -8.07 13.80
C ALA A 202 2.91 -7.12 12.88
N PHE A 203 3.71 -7.66 11.94
CA PHE A 203 4.45 -6.87 10.94
C PHE A 203 5.28 -5.74 11.56
N CYS A 204 5.83 -5.96 12.76
CA CYS A 204 6.76 -5.01 13.36
C CYS A 204 8.00 -4.88 12.46
N MET A 205 8.48 -3.66 12.27
CA MET A 205 9.67 -3.30 11.50
C MET A 205 10.92 -3.30 12.39
N SER A 206 10.77 -3.12 13.71
CA SER A 206 11.88 -3.12 14.67
C SER A 206 11.51 -3.76 16.01
N ALA A 207 12.51 -4.09 16.83
CA ALA A 207 12.31 -4.68 18.15
C ALA A 207 11.73 -3.69 19.19
N VAL A 208 11.83 -2.38 18.93
CA VAL A 208 11.46 -1.32 19.89
C VAL A 208 10.03 -0.80 19.69
N GLU A 209 9.25 -1.41 18.80
CA GLU A 209 7.87 -0.97 18.56
C GLU A 209 7.00 -1.11 19.82
N PRO A 210 6.19 -0.08 20.14
CA PRO A 210 5.36 -0.08 21.33
C PRO A 210 4.24 -1.12 21.26
N THR A 211 3.86 -1.63 22.42
CA THR A 211 2.89 -2.72 22.57
C THR A 211 1.51 -2.36 22.01
N LEU A 212 0.96 -1.18 22.34
CA LEU A 212 -0.43 -0.86 22.00
C LEU A 212 -0.68 -0.78 20.47
N PRO A 213 0.09 -0.01 19.68
CA PRO A 213 -0.08 0.01 18.23
C PRO A 213 0.13 -1.36 17.57
N SER A 214 1.16 -2.10 18.02
CA SER A 214 1.45 -3.46 17.51
C SER A 214 0.30 -4.43 17.78
N LEU A 215 -0.32 -4.33 18.97
CA LEU A 215 -1.46 -5.17 19.37
C LEU A 215 -2.74 -4.81 18.60
N GLN A 216 -3.01 -3.53 18.35
CA GLN A 216 -4.14 -3.07 17.52
C GLN A 216 -3.99 -3.58 16.09
N ARG A 217 -2.78 -3.50 15.52
CA ARG A 217 -2.46 -4.02 14.19
C ARG A 217 -2.66 -5.54 14.12
N LEU A 218 -2.10 -6.27 15.09
CA LEU A 218 -2.29 -7.71 15.20
C LEU A 218 -3.78 -8.10 15.31
N GLN A 219 -4.54 -7.38 16.14
CA GLN A 219 -5.98 -7.63 16.31
C GLN A 219 -6.74 -7.48 14.99
N LYS A 220 -6.45 -6.43 14.20
CA LYS A 220 -7.02 -6.22 12.87
C LYS A 220 -6.77 -7.43 11.97
N TYR A 221 -5.53 -7.92 11.90
CA TYR A 221 -5.19 -9.06 11.04
C TYR A 221 -5.83 -10.37 11.53
N LEU A 222 -5.85 -10.62 12.85
CA LEU A 222 -6.53 -11.79 13.42
C LEU A 222 -8.04 -11.79 13.12
N ARG A 223 -8.68 -10.62 13.10
CA ARG A 223 -10.10 -10.47 12.74
C ARG A 223 -10.36 -10.52 11.23
N SER A 224 -9.33 -10.37 10.41
CA SER A 224 -9.43 -10.41 8.95
C SER A 224 -9.48 -11.84 8.40
N GLY A 225 -8.89 -12.79 9.12
CA GLY A 225 -8.95 -14.21 8.77
C GLY A 225 -10.39 -14.75 8.75
N GLY A 226 -10.70 -15.58 7.76
CA GLY A 226 -12.01 -16.22 7.59
C GLY A 226 -13.03 -15.42 6.78
N ARG A 227 -12.78 -14.14 6.46
CA ARG A 227 -13.73 -13.33 5.66
C ARG A 227 -13.83 -13.78 4.21
N TYR A 228 -12.70 -13.96 3.54
CA TYR A 228 -12.62 -14.47 2.16
C TYR A 228 -11.95 -15.85 2.07
N GLY A 229 -11.38 -16.33 3.17
CA GLY A 229 -10.68 -17.60 3.26
C GLY A 229 -9.71 -17.63 4.44
N PRO A 230 -8.78 -18.60 4.47
CA PRO A 230 -7.88 -18.80 5.61
C PRO A 230 -6.86 -17.67 5.79
N SER A 231 -6.43 -17.03 4.70
CA SER A 231 -5.48 -15.92 4.77
C SER A 231 -6.18 -14.61 5.20
N PRO A 232 -5.59 -13.81 6.11
CA PRO A 232 -6.11 -12.49 6.44
C PRO A 232 -5.78 -11.44 5.37
N PHE A 233 -5.00 -11.80 4.35
CA PHE A 233 -4.51 -10.88 3.33
C PHE A 233 -4.92 -11.31 1.92
N LEU A 234 -5.22 -10.31 1.10
CA LEU A 234 -5.49 -10.41 -0.32
C LEU A 234 -4.33 -9.78 -1.11
N ILE A 235 -4.14 -10.28 -2.32
CA ILE A 235 -3.27 -9.70 -3.34
C ILE A 235 -4.16 -9.28 -4.50
N GLY A 236 -4.01 -8.04 -4.95
CA GLY A 236 -4.64 -7.56 -6.17
C GLY A 236 -3.98 -8.22 -7.39
N HIS A 237 -4.78 -8.62 -8.38
CA HIS A 237 -4.25 -8.99 -9.67
C HIS A 237 -3.42 -7.83 -10.25
N TYR A 238 -2.35 -8.18 -10.97
CA TYR A 238 -1.31 -7.26 -11.45
C TYR A 238 -0.42 -6.65 -10.35
N GLY A 239 -0.66 -7.03 -9.09
CA GLY A 239 0.35 -7.12 -8.03
C GLY A 239 0.50 -5.91 -7.11
N GLY A 240 -0.10 -4.75 -7.43
CA GLY A 240 0.19 -3.51 -6.70
C GLY A 240 -1.00 -2.58 -6.48
N ILE A 241 -0.77 -1.57 -5.64
CA ILE A 241 -1.75 -0.51 -5.39
C ILE A 241 -1.91 0.46 -6.58
N GLY A 242 -0.96 0.49 -7.52
CA GLY A 242 -1.07 1.27 -8.75
C GLY A 242 -2.23 0.81 -9.64
N ASP A 243 -2.49 -0.49 -9.73
CA ASP A 243 -3.66 -1.03 -10.44
C ASP A 243 -4.97 -0.67 -9.74
N ILE A 244 -4.95 -0.63 -8.41
CA ILE A 244 -6.10 -0.23 -7.59
C ILE A 244 -6.38 1.27 -7.79
N ALA A 245 -5.33 2.11 -7.83
CA ALA A 245 -5.44 3.53 -8.15
C ALA A 245 -6.10 3.74 -9.52
N GLN A 246 -5.70 2.98 -10.55
CA GLN A 246 -6.36 3.00 -11.86
C GLN A 246 -7.85 2.62 -11.79
N GLY A 247 -8.22 1.66 -10.95
CA GLY A 247 -9.62 1.30 -10.70
C GLY A 247 -10.44 2.47 -10.15
N PHE A 248 -9.89 3.23 -9.20
CA PHE A 248 -10.49 4.47 -8.72
C PHE A 248 -10.49 5.56 -9.80
N CYS A 249 -9.44 5.68 -10.60
CA CYS A 249 -9.41 6.64 -11.70
C CYS A 249 -10.57 6.39 -12.67
N ARG A 250 -10.77 5.12 -13.04
CA ARG A 250 -11.91 4.68 -13.87
C ARG A 250 -13.25 5.03 -13.21
N ALA A 251 -13.41 4.79 -11.91
CA ALA A 251 -14.64 5.15 -11.20
C ALA A 251 -14.92 6.66 -11.26
N ALA A 252 -13.89 7.50 -11.14
CA ALA A 252 -14.04 8.94 -11.33
C ALA A 252 -14.44 9.29 -12.77
N ALA A 253 -13.79 8.68 -13.77
CA ALA A 253 -14.08 8.93 -15.20
C ALA A 253 -15.53 8.58 -15.56
N VAL A 254 -16.04 7.44 -15.07
CA VAL A 254 -17.44 7.02 -15.26
C VAL A 254 -18.40 8.03 -14.64
N SER A 255 -18.01 8.70 -13.56
CA SER A 255 -18.77 9.78 -12.92
C SER A 255 -18.48 11.18 -13.49
N GLY A 256 -17.80 11.29 -14.63
CA GLY A 256 -17.57 12.55 -15.34
C GLY A 256 -16.23 13.24 -15.08
N GLY A 257 -15.31 12.62 -14.34
CA GLY A 257 -13.95 13.11 -14.16
C GLY A 257 -13.15 13.10 -15.47
N VAL A 258 -12.39 14.17 -15.73
CA VAL A 258 -11.53 14.32 -16.91
C VAL A 258 -10.09 13.99 -16.56
N TYR A 259 -9.39 13.25 -17.42
CA TYR A 259 -8.00 12.83 -17.20
C TYR A 259 -7.04 13.44 -18.21
N ILE A 260 -5.88 13.90 -17.71
CA ILE A 260 -4.81 14.46 -18.54
C ILE A 260 -3.47 13.86 -18.07
N LEU A 261 -2.94 12.88 -18.81
CA LEU A 261 -1.64 12.26 -18.54
C LEU A 261 -0.55 12.79 -19.46
N ALA A 262 0.71 12.53 -19.11
CA ALA A 262 1.90 12.93 -19.86
C ALA A 262 2.01 14.45 -20.07
N ARG A 263 1.50 15.24 -19.11
CA ARG A 263 1.49 16.71 -19.18
C ARG A 263 1.96 17.31 -17.87
N LYS A 264 3.08 18.02 -17.93
CA LYS A 264 3.61 18.74 -16.77
C LYS A 264 2.83 20.03 -16.54
N VAL A 265 2.52 20.33 -15.29
CA VAL A 265 2.00 21.65 -14.89
C VAL A 265 3.14 22.67 -14.97
N THR A 266 2.98 23.68 -15.83
CA THR A 266 4.01 24.71 -16.03
C THR A 266 3.80 25.93 -15.14
N ALA A 267 2.55 26.28 -14.86
CA ALA A 267 2.21 27.40 -13.98
C ALA A 267 0.88 27.17 -13.26
N VAL A 268 0.82 27.63 -12.01
CA VAL A 268 -0.41 27.76 -11.24
C VAL A 268 -0.50 29.20 -10.76
N THR A 269 -1.52 29.93 -11.22
CA THR A 269 -1.73 31.35 -10.93
C THR A 269 -3.00 31.51 -10.12
N GLN A 270 -2.91 32.17 -8.96
CA GLN A 270 -4.08 32.53 -8.17
C GLN A 270 -4.74 33.79 -8.75
N ALA A 271 -6.06 33.74 -8.96
CA ALA A 271 -6.80 34.92 -9.38
C ALA A 271 -6.76 36.00 -8.28
N PRO A 272 -6.54 37.28 -8.62
CA PRO A 272 -6.53 38.34 -7.62
C PRO A 272 -7.89 38.43 -6.94
N LEU A 273 -7.92 38.33 -5.61
CA LEU A 273 -9.13 38.65 -4.84
C LEU A 273 -9.50 40.10 -5.15
N SER A 274 -10.64 40.31 -5.80
CA SER A 274 -11.23 41.63 -5.94
C SER A 274 -11.55 42.15 -4.54
N LYS A 275 -10.65 42.96 -3.97
CA LYS A 275 -10.94 43.77 -2.79
C LYS A 275 -12.14 44.63 -3.16
N THR A 276 -13.27 44.42 -2.50
CA THR A 276 -14.39 45.35 -2.50
C THR A 276 -13.91 46.67 -1.90
N THR A 277 -13.30 47.52 -2.72
CA THR A 277 -13.37 48.96 -2.48
C THR A 277 -14.78 49.37 -2.86
N GLU A 278 -15.54 49.79 -1.85
CA GLU A 278 -16.80 50.53 -1.96
C GLU A 278 -16.56 51.83 -2.74
N ASN A 279 -16.43 51.74 -4.06
CA ASN A 279 -16.51 52.88 -4.95
C ASN A 279 -17.71 52.63 -5.86
N GLU A 280 -18.82 53.32 -5.56
CA GLU A 280 -20.13 53.16 -6.18
C GLU A 280 -20.22 53.59 -7.66
N ASP A 281 -19.11 53.93 -8.32
CA ASP A 281 -19.14 54.51 -9.69
C ASP A 281 -18.24 53.80 -10.73
N ALA A 282 -17.79 52.56 -10.48
CA ALA A 282 -17.11 51.76 -11.51
C ALA A 282 -18.02 50.65 -12.06
N ALA A 283 -18.11 50.55 -13.39
CA ALA A 283 -18.79 49.46 -14.11
C ALA A 283 -18.41 48.09 -13.52
N PRO A 284 -19.32 47.09 -13.49
CA PRO A 284 -19.11 45.84 -12.77
C PRO A 284 -17.91 45.09 -13.36
N THR A 285 -16.73 45.28 -12.78
CA THR A 285 -15.55 44.45 -13.04
C THR A 285 -15.89 43.04 -12.58
N SER A 286 -15.88 42.09 -13.50
CA SER A 286 -16.29 40.70 -13.27
C SER A 286 -15.60 40.14 -12.02
N LYS A 287 -16.39 39.74 -11.01
CA LYS A 287 -15.87 38.93 -9.90
C LYS A 287 -15.19 37.70 -10.49
N ALA A 288 -13.94 37.44 -10.13
CA ALA A 288 -13.23 36.24 -10.57
C ALA A 288 -14.07 35.01 -10.19
N THR A 289 -14.54 34.26 -11.21
CA THR A 289 -15.43 33.10 -11.00
C THR A 289 -14.68 31.91 -10.42
N PHE A 290 -13.37 31.84 -10.67
CA PHE A 290 -12.46 30.78 -10.24
C PHE A 290 -11.28 31.33 -9.43
N ASN A 291 -10.72 30.50 -8.56
CA ASN A 291 -9.61 30.88 -7.69
C ASN A 291 -8.25 30.67 -8.36
N TYR A 292 -8.13 29.73 -9.30
CA TYR A 292 -6.88 29.36 -9.96
C TYR A 292 -7.03 29.25 -11.47
N ALA A 293 -5.93 29.58 -12.16
CA ALA A 293 -5.65 29.29 -13.56
C ALA A 293 -4.41 28.39 -13.64
N ILE A 294 -4.48 27.32 -14.44
CA ILE A 294 -3.46 26.27 -14.51
C ILE A 294 -3.06 26.08 -15.97
N ASP A 295 -1.78 26.24 -16.25
CA ASP A 295 -1.19 26.02 -17.57
C ASP A 295 -0.43 24.69 -17.58
N LEU A 296 -0.61 23.92 -18.66
CA LEU A 296 0.04 22.64 -18.86
C LEU A 296 0.95 22.68 -20.10
N GLU A 297 2.02 21.91 -20.05
CA GLU A 297 2.97 21.76 -21.15
C GLU A 297 2.29 21.23 -22.42
N ASP A 298 2.56 21.88 -23.55
CA ASP A 298 2.02 21.55 -24.87
C ASP A 298 0.48 21.47 -24.95
N PHE A 299 -0.24 22.05 -24.00
CA PHE A 299 -1.70 21.99 -23.91
C PHE A 299 -2.30 23.36 -24.27
N PRO A 300 -3.30 23.41 -25.17
CA PRO A 300 -3.75 24.68 -25.76
C PRO A 300 -4.55 25.56 -24.79
N ASP A 301 -5.28 24.96 -23.86
CA ASP A 301 -6.25 25.67 -23.01
C ASP A 301 -5.76 25.80 -21.57
N THR A 302 -5.88 26.99 -21.00
CA THR A 302 -5.69 27.19 -19.55
C THR A 302 -6.89 26.62 -18.79
N LEU A 303 -6.63 25.76 -17.81
CA LEU A 303 -7.68 25.21 -16.95
C LEU A 303 -7.99 26.18 -15.82
N SER A 304 -9.26 26.32 -15.46
CA SER A 304 -9.70 27.17 -14.34
C SER A 304 -10.40 26.36 -13.27
N CYS A 305 -10.08 26.57 -11.99
CA CYS A 305 -10.75 25.88 -10.88
C CYS A 305 -10.89 26.67 -9.58
N ASN A 306 -11.73 26.17 -8.67
CA ASN A 306 -11.93 26.75 -7.35
C ASN A 306 -11.03 26.13 -6.27
N LEU A 307 -10.74 24.83 -6.42
CA LEU A 307 -9.95 24.03 -5.48
C LEU A 307 -8.83 23.28 -6.23
N ILE A 308 -7.65 23.23 -5.64
CA ILE A 308 -6.57 22.31 -6.07
C ILE A 308 -6.32 21.30 -4.96
N ILE A 309 -6.18 20.03 -5.33
CA ILE A 309 -5.67 18.97 -4.45
C ILE A 309 -4.40 18.44 -5.10
N SER A 310 -3.29 18.39 -4.38
CA SER A 310 -2.00 18.07 -5.01
C SER A 310 -1.22 17.09 -4.16
N SER A 311 -0.70 16.04 -4.82
CA SER A 311 0.42 15.29 -4.25
C SER A 311 1.58 16.25 -3.92
N PRO A 312 2.31 16.05 -2.80
CA PRO A 312 3.39 16.95 -2.37
C PRO A 312 4.45 17.25 -3.43
N SER A 313 4.77 16.27 -4.28
CA SER A 313 5.77 16.40 -5.35
C SER A 313 5.35 17.37 -6.47
N TYR A 314 4.06 17.70 -6.56
CA TYR A 314 3.50 18.60 -7.58
C TYR A 314 3.29 20.03 -7.09
N VAL A 315 3.56 20.32 -5.80
CA VAL A 315 3.29 21.64 -5.21
C VAL A 315 4.31 22.67 -5.72
N PRO A 316 3.88 23.72 -6.44
CA PRO A 316 4.77 24.76 -6.92
C PRO A 316 5.41 25.54 -5.76
N PRO A 317 6.70 25.91 -5.83
CA PRO A 317 7.38 26.64 -4.76
C PRO A 317 6.70 27.95 -4.36
N ASN A 318 6.04 28.64 -5.30
CA ASN A 318 5.35 29.91 -5.09
C ASN A 318 4.03 29.79 -4.33
N ILE A 319 3.43 28.59 -4.24
CA ILE A 319 2.15 28.34 -3.54
C ILE A 319 2.36 27.59 -2.22
N ARG A 320 3.57 27.06 -1.99
CA ARG A 320 3.89 26.20 -0.84
C ARG A 320 3.48 26.80 0.52
N ASP A 321 3.67 28.11 0.73
CA ASP A 321 3.31 28.79 1.99
C ASP A 321 1.79 29.00 2.18
N GLN A 322 1.01 28.88 1.10
CA GLN A 322 -0.44 29.07 1.10
C GLN A 322 -1.21 27.74 1.08
N ALA A 323 -0.52 26.64 0.76
CA ALA A 323 -1.10 25.32 0.71
C ALA A 323 -1.45 24.82 2.12
N PHE A 324 -2.65 24.27 2.28
CA PHE A 324 -3.04 23.59 3.50
C PHE A 324 -2.54 22.16 3.49
N GLN A 325 -1.52 21.90 4.30
CA GLN A 325 -1.04 20.55 4.56
C GLN A 325 -2.02 19.85 5.50
N LEU A 326 -2.66 18.79 5.02
CA LEU A 326 -3.53 18.00 5.87
C LEU A 326 -2.67 17.25 6.91
N PRO A 327 -3.03 17.29 8.21
CA PRO A 327 -2.25 16.63 9.25
C PRO A 327 -2.23 15.11 9.02
N SER A 328 -1.08 14.49 9.28
CA SER A 328 -1.00 13.03 9.26
C SER A 328 -1.87 12.44 10.38
N SER A 329 -2.73 11.50 10.03
CA SER A 329 -3.60 10.76 10.95
C SER A 329 -2.87 9.60 11.63
N SER A 330 -1.66 9.25 11.18
CA SER A 330 -0.87 8.17 11.77
C SER A 330 -0.19 8.64 13.06
N GLY A 331 -0.70 8.20 14.22
CA GLY A 331 0.02 8.33 15.50
C GLY A 331 1.30 7.48 15.59
N PHE A 332 1.69 6.81 14.50
CA PHE A 332 2.88 5.99 14.40
C PHE A 332 4.07 6.85 13.94
N GLN A 333 4.90 7.29 14.88
CA GLN A 333 6.22 7.79 14.55
C GLN A 333 7.12 6.59 14.22
N SER A 334 7.24 6.28 12.92
CA SER A 334 8.22 5.28 12.50
C SER A 334 9.63 5.82 12.75
N ASN A 335 10.50 5.03 13.37
CA ASN A 335 11.92 5.34 13.47
C ASN A 335 12.65 5.06 12.14
N VAL A 336 11.99 5.31 11.00
CA VAL A 336 12.46 4.95 9.66
C VAL A 336 12.69 6.23 8.85
N GLY A 337 13.95 6.51 8.54
CA GLY A 337 14.34 7.66 7.70
C GLY A 337 14.33 7.34 6.21
N SER A 338 14.59 6.08 5.83
CA SER A 338 14.56 5.64 4.44
C SER A 338 14.29 4.13 4.33
N ILE A 339 14.05 3.65 3.11
CA ILE A 339 13.87 2.23 2.82
C ILE A 339 14.84 1.82 1.70
N ALA A 340 15.60 0.74 1.92
CA ALA A 340 16.33 0.09 0.84
C ALA A 340 15.47 -0.99 0.19
N ARG A 341 15.42 -0.98 -1.15
CA ARG A 341 14.57 -1.86 -1.96
C ARG A 341 15.35 -2.64 -2.99
N CYS A 342 14.89 -3.86 -3.23
CA CYS A 342 15.26 -4.68 -4.36
C CYS A 342 14.00 -5.22 -5.04
N ILE A 343 13.94 -5.13 -6.36
CA ILE A 343 12.96 -5.83 -7.20
C ILE A 343 13.74 -6.81 -8.06
N ALA A 344 13.46 -8.10 -7.92
CA ALA A 344 14.13 -9.17 -8.67
C ALA A 344 13.12 -10.05 -9.41
N ILE A 345 13.45 -10.45 -10.63
CA ILE A 345 12.69 -11.44 -11.42
C ILE A 345 13.45 -12.76 -11.37
N ILE A 346 12.78 -13.83 -10.95
CA ILE A 346 13.35 -15.18 -10.88
C ILE A 346 12.53 -16.17 -11.72
N ASP A 347 13.16 -17.29 -12.10
CA ASP A 347 12.57 -18.33 -12.94
C ASP A 347 12.42 -19.69 -12.24
N GLN A 348 12.54 -19.69 -10.92
CA GLN A 348 12.46 -20.88 -10.09
C GLN A 348 11.67 -20.59 -8.84
N ALA A 349 10.86 -21.56 -8.45
CA ALA A 349 10.10 -21.48 -7.21
C ALA A 349 11.02 -21.58 -5.99
N LEU A 350 10.59 -20.95 -4.91
CA LEU A 350 11.28 -20.94 -3.63
C LEU A 350 10.60 -21.92 -2.65
N SER A 351 11.42 -22.66 -1.91
CA SER A 351 11.02 -23.61 -0.86
C SER A 351 10.65 -22.86 0.42
N ILE A 352 9.49 -22.21 0.40
CA ILE A 352 9.03 -21.32 1.48
C ILE A 352 8.00 -22.02 2.38
N ARG A 353 7.39 -23.11 1.92
CA ARG A 353 6.48 -23.93 2.73
C ARG A 353 7.24 -25.03 3.47
N SER A 354 6.81 -25.31 4.69
CA SER A 354 7.17 -26.55 5.37
C SER A 354 6.52 -27.72 4.62
N PRO A 355 7.20 -28.85 4.39
CA PRO A 355 6.56 -30.03 3.80
C PRO A 355 5.44 -30.50 4.73
N GLU A 356 4.19 -30.36 4.32
CA GLU A 356 3.08 -31.06 4.97
C GLU A 356 3.29 -32.55 4.73
N ASN A 357 3.46 -33.32 5.80
CA ASN A 357 3.48 -34.77 5.70
C ASN A 357 2.11 -35.23 5.21
N GLU A 358 2.05 -35.76 3.99
CA GLU A 358 1.04 -36.74 3.60
C GLU A 358 1.06 -37.88 4.64
N MET A 359 0.11 -37.88 5.57
CA MET A 359 -0.43 -39.08 6.24
C MET A 359 -1.49 -38.69 7.26
N SER A 360 -2.73 -38.59 6.78
CA SER A 360 -3.91 -39.02 7.55
C SER A 360 -5.11 -39.22 6.63
N SER A 361 -5.02 -40.18 5.71
CA SER A 361 -6.17 -41.02 5.37
C SER A 361 -5.84 -42.42 5.87
N SER A 362 -6.39 -42.76 7.02
CA SER A 362 -6.45 -44.15 7.49
C SER A 362 -7.17 -45.00 6.43
N PRO A 363 -6.68 -46.21 6.09
CA PRO A 363 -7.43 -47.11 5.24
C PRO A 363 -8.53 -47.73 6.10
N GLU A 364 -9.74 -47.16 6.04
CA GLU A 364 -10.92 -47.94 6.40
C GLU A 364 -11.09 -48.99 5.29
N GLN A 365 -10.97 -50.26 5.71
CA GLN A 365 -11.30 -51.41 4.89
C GLN A 365 -12.81 -51.40 4.64
N ASP A 366 -13.24 -50.84 3.52
CA ASP A 366 -14.54 -51.16 2.95
C ASP A 366 -14.36 -51.93 1.65
N THR A 367 -14.81 -53.18 1.72
CA THR A 367 -14.93 -54.12 0.63
C THR A 367 -16.03 -53.68 -0.35
N ALA A 368 -15.71 -53.85 -1.64
CA ALA A 368 -16.60 -54.12 -2.77
C ALA A 368 -17.20 -52.94 -3.58
N ASP A 369 -16.75 -52.93 -4.84
CA ASP A 369 -17.49 -52.72 -6.08
C ASP A 369 -17.77 -51.31 -6.66
N ALA A 370 -17.39 -51.22 -7.95
CA ALA A 370 -17.94 -50.43 -9.05
C ALA A 370 -17.22 -49.12 -9.49
N LEU A 371 -16.37 -49.29 -10.51
CA LEU A 371 -16.25 -48.48 -11.74
C LEU A 371 -16.50 -46.95 -11.62
N GLY A 372 -15.42 -46.19 -11.50
CA GLY A 372 -15.38 -44.77 -11.80
C GLY A 372 -13.95 -44.24 -11.71
N ALA A 373 -13.33 -43.92 -12.85
CA ALA A 373 -12.01 -43.29 -12.88
C ALA A 373 -12.10 -41.88 -12.31
N SER A 374 -11.62 -41.69 -11.07
CA SER A 374 -11.36 -40.36 -10.52
C SER A 374 -10.13 -39.76 -11.21
N PRO A 375 -10.09 -38.43 -11.48
CA PRO A 375 -8.88 -37.80 -12.03
C PRO A 375 -7.74 -37.89 -11.00
N PRO A 376 -6.46 -37.89 -11.45
CA PRO A 376 -5.33 -37.94 -10.53
C PRO A 376 -5.36 -36.72 -9.61
N GLN A 377 -5.35 -36.95 -8.30
CA GLN A 377 -5.14 -35.90 -7.30
C GLN A 377 -3.78 -35.25 -7.57
N VAL A 378 -3.81 -33.92 -7.77
CA VAL A 378 -2.62 -33.10 -8.01
C VAL A 378 -1.77 -33.09 -6.75
N SER A 379 -0.55 -33.62 -6.84
CA SER A 379 0.51 -33.47 -5.83
C SER A 379 0.64 -32.00 -5.44
N GLN A 380 0.34 -31.64 -4.20
CA GLN A 380 0.46 -30.26 -3.74
C GLN A 380 1.94 -29.83 -3.80
N SER A 381 2.23 -28.89 -4.69
CA SER A 381 3.59 -28.35 -4.87
C SER A 381 4.04 -27.63 -3.60
N THR A 382 5.27 -27.91 -3.14
CA THR A 382 5.94 -27.18 -2.05
C THR A 382 6.21 -25.71 -2.37
N SER A 383 6.04 -25.31 -3.62
CA SER A 383 6.13 -23.92 -4.09
C SER A 383 4.85 -23.15 -3.79
N ALA A 384 4.98 -22.04 -3.08
CA ALA A 384 3.94 -21.02 -2.99
C ALA A 384 3.99 -20.13 -4.25
N ASP A 385 2.83 -19.79 -4.81
CA ASP A 385 2.78 -18.83 -5.92
C ASP A 385 2.87 -17.40 -5.39
N SER A 386 2.28 -17.14 -4.22
CA SER A 386 2.43 -15.88 -3.50
C SER A 386 2.82 -16.08 -2.04
N ALA A 387 3.80 -15.31 -1.57
CA ALA A 387 4.27 -15.45 -0.19
C ALA A 387 4.86 -14.15 0.37
N ILE A 388 4.83 -14.02 1.69
CA ILE A 388 5.63 -13.04 2.42
C ILE A 388 6.67 -13.78 3.24
N VAL A 389 7.95 -13.44 3.07
CA VAL A 389 9.06 -13.95 3.87
C VAL A 389 9.62 -12.83 4.75
N PHE A 390 9.65 -13.06 6.06
CA PHE A 390 10.24 -12.13 7.02
C PHE A 390 11.65 -12.54 7.39
N PHE A 391 12.53 -11.56 7.49
CA PHE A 391 13.89 -11.71 8.00
C PHE A 391 14.01 -10.91 9.29
N PRO A 392 13.77 -11.53 10.46
CA PRO A 392 13.96 -10.87 11.74
C PRO A 392 15.37 -10.27 11.86
N PRO A 393 15.57 -9.24 12.68
CA PRO A 393 16.89 -8.67 12.89
C PRO A 393 17.92 -9.74 13.27
N SER A 394 19.11 -9.68 12.69
CA SER A 394 20.21 -10.65 12.88
C SER A 394 19.94 -12.08 12.36
N SER A 395 18.88 -12.30 11.58
CA SER A 395 18.60 -13.62 10.97
C SER A 395 19.48 -13.95 9.76
N VAL A 396 20.04 -12.93 9.10
CA VAL A 396 20.87 -13.05 7.89
C VAL A 396 22.26 -12.49 8.16
N ALA A 397 23.29 -13.25 7.80
CA ALA A 397 24.68 -12.79 7.93
C ALA A 397 24.93 -11.57 7.03
N GLY A 398 25.48 -10.49 7.60
CA GLY A 398 25.65 -9.21 6.88
C GLY A 398 24.37 -8.38 6.75
N GLY A 399 23.23 -8.86 7.26
CA GLY A 399 21.98 -8.11 7.30
C GLY A 399 21.87 -7.15 8.50
N SER A 400 20.75 -6.45 8.57
CA SER A 400 20.36 -5.55 9.65
C SER A 400 20.22 -6.26 10.99
N VAL A 401 20.73 -5.61 12.04
CA VAL A 401 20.61 -6.04 13.44
C VAL A 401 19.49 -5.30 14.19
N THR A 402 18.88 -4.27 13.59
CA THR A 402 17.87 -3.43 14.23
C THR A 402 16.47 -3.56 13.63
N HIS A 403 16.41 -3.73 12.30
CA HIS A 403 15.17 -3.74 11.55
C HIS A 403 14.97 -5.07 10.82
N SER A 404 13.72 -5.48 10.68
CA SER A 404 13.33 -6.67 9.92
C SER A 404 13.26 -6.32 8.44
N ALA A 405 13.87 -7.13 7.58
CA ALA A 405 13.56 -7.08 6.15
C ALA A 405 12.31 -7.91 5.85
N THR A 406 11.61 -7.55 4.79
CA THR A 406 10.42 -8.27 4.30
C THR A 406 10.58 -8.52 2.81
N ALA A 407 10.24 -9.72 2.35
CA ALA A 407 10.16 -10.05 0.94
C ALA A 407 8.74 -10.46 0.55
N LEU A 408 8.10 -9.72 -0.36
CA LEU A 408 6.85 -10.10 -1.00
C LEU A 408 7.17 -10.81 -2.32
N ILE A 409 6.57 -11.98 -2.55
CA ILE A 409 6.79 -12.80 -3.73
C ILE A 409 5.47 -12.97 -4.45
N ASN A 410 5.45 -12.65 -5.73
CA ASN A 410 4.29 -12.75 -6.62
C ASN A 410 4.64 -13.60 -7.85
N GLY A 411 3.95 -14.72 -8.02
CA GLY A 411 4.10 -15.67 -9.12
C GLY A 411 3.14 -15.41 -10.29
N GLU A 412 2.73 -16.48 -10.98
CA GLU A 412 1.87 -16.37 -12.15
C GLU A 412 0.41 -16.09 -11.76
N GLY A 413 -0.03 -16.59 -10.61
CA GLY A 413 -1.42 -16.45 -10.19
C GLY A 413 -1.78 -15.05 -9.72
N SER A 414 -0.80 -14.18 -9.44
CA SER A 414 -1.06 -12.74 -9.24
C SER A 414 -1.30 -12.02 -10.57
N LEU A 415 -1.12 -12.67 -11.72
CA LEU A 415 -1.13 -12.08 -13.05
C LEU A 415 -0.11 -10.95 -13.25
N SER A 416 0.87 -10.82 -12.34
CA SER A 416 1.93 -9.82 -12.44
C SER A 416 3.17 -10.35 -13.16
N THR A 417 3.18 -11.64 -13.54
CA THR A 417 4.31 -12.29 -14.21
C THR A 417 3.84 -13.33 -15.22
N PRO A 418 4.65 -13.66 -16.25
CA PRO A 418 4.41 -14.80 -17.11
C PRO A 418 4.58 -16.13 -16.37
N LYS A 419 4.02 -17.19 -16.94
CA LYS A 419 4.07 -18.55 -16.38
C LYS A 419 5.49 -18.99 -16.00
N GLY A 420 5.62 -19.53 -14.79
CA GLY A 420 6.87 -20.06 -14.25
C GLY A 420 7.92 -18.99 -13.93
N LYS A 421 7.49 -17.74 -13.75
CA LYS A 421 8.32 -16.64 -13.22
C LYS A 421 7.72 -16.12 -11.92
N TRP A 422 8.55 -15.41 -11.17
CA TRP A 422 8.13 -14.68 -9.96
C TRP A 422 8.83 -13.33 -9.93
N ILE A 423 8.13 -12.33 -9.39
CA ILE A 423 8.75 -11.08 -8.94
C ILE A 423 8.90 -11.15 -7.42
N VAL A 424 10.09 -10.80 -6.96
CA VAL A 424 10.46 -10.72 -5.55
C VAL A 424 10.72 -9.25 -5.22
N TYR A 425 9.96 -8.73 -4.26
CA TYR A 425 10.11 -7.39 -3.74
C TYR A 425 10.69 -7.46 -2.33
N ILE A 426 11.94 -7.04 -2.16
CA ILE A 426 12.60 -6.98 -0.84
C ILE A 426 12.59 -5.53 -0.36
N THR A 427 12.17 -5.34 0.88
CA THR A 427 12.10 -4.05 1.56
C THR A 427 12.84 -4.17 2.90
N LEU A 428 13.83 -3.30 3.11
CA LEU A 428 14.49 -3.13 4.40
C LEU A 428 14.33 -1.68 4.90
N PRO A 429 13.62 -1.46 6.01
CA PRO A 429 13.56 -0.16 6.68
C PRO A 429 14.92 0.22 7.27
N LEU A 430 15.29 1.49 7.13
CA LEU A 430 16.53 2.05 7.63
C LEU A 430 16.26 3.23 8.56
N PRO A 431 16.96 3.31 9.71
CA PRO A 431 16.72 4.37 10.69
C PRO A 431 17.08 5.77 10.17
N THR A 432 18.05 5.85 9.28
CA THR A 432 18.52 7.08 8.65
C THR A 432 18.74 6.86 7.16
N ILE A 433 18.89 7.95 6.40
CA ILE A 433 19.35 7.87 5.01
C ILE A 433 20.82 7.40 5.02
N PRO A 434 21.19 6.38 4.22
CA PRO A 434 22.58 5.95 4.07
C PRO A 434 23.49 7.06 3.56
N GLU A 435 24.79 6.97 3.89
CA GLU A 435 25.81 7.79 3.23
C GLU A 435 25.89 7.45 1.74
N GLU A 436 26.25 8.42 0.89
CA GLU A 436 26.35 8.25 -0.58
C GLU A 436 27.29 7.10 -1.00
N SER A 437 28.25 6.72 -0.14
CA SER A 437 29.18 5.62 -0.40
C SER A 437 28.53 4.23 -0.29
N VAL A 438 27.36 4.13 0.34
CA VAL A 438 26.66 2.86 0.60
C VAL A 438 25.49 2.71 -0.36
N SER A 439 25.64 1.77 -1.30
CA SER A 439 24.59 1.46 -2.28
C SER A 439 23.44 0.67 -1.65
N SER A 440 22.21 0.90 -2.14
CA SER A 440 21.04 0.07 -1.80
C SER A 440 21.28 -1.41 -2.12
N GLU A 441 21.98 -1.70 -3.23
CA GLU A 441 22.41 -3.03 -3.59
C GLU A 441 23.18 -3.70 -2.47
N SER A 442 24.27 -3.10 -1.98
CA SER A 442 25.08 -3.68 -0.89
C SER A 442 24.30 -3.95 0.40
N ILE A 443 23.26 -3.16 0.68
CA ILE A 443 22.40 -3.29 1.86
C ILE A 443 21.44 -4.48 1.72
N VAL A 444 20.89 -4.68 0.53
CA VAL A 444 19.79 -5.65 0.30
C VAL A 444 20.30 -7.00 -0.22
N THR A 445 21.47 -7.04 -0.87
CA THR A 445 22.08 -8.27 -1.41
C THR A 445 22.11 -9.43 -0.41
N PRO A 446 22.45 -9.27 0.89
CA PRO A 446 22.44 -10.39 1.84
C PRO A 446 21.08 -11.10 1.92
N TYR A 447 19.98 -10.35 1.83
CA TYR A 447 18.62 -10.88 1.87
C TYR A 447 18.21 -11.51 0.54
N LEU A 448 18.63 -10.91 -0.58
CA LEU A 448 18.43 -11.48 -1.90
C LEU A 448 19.15 -12.83 -2.01
N ASP A 449 20.42 -12.90 -1.62
CA ASP A 449 21.23 -14.14 -1.63
C ASP A 449 20.61 -15.22 -0.74
N ALA A 450 20.10 -14.83 0.45
CA ALA A 450 19.38 -15.73 1.34
C ALA A 450 18.13 -16.31 0.67
N LEU A 451 17.33 -15.49 -0.03
CA LEU A 451 16.16 -15.96 -0.78
C LEU A 451 16.54 -16.87 -1.94
N LEU A 452 17.53 -16.47 -2.75
CA LEU A 452 17.98 -17.24 -3.92
C LEU A 452 18.59 -18.59 -3.53
N SER A 453 19.02 -18.74 -2.28
CA SER A 453 19.48 -20.01 -1.70
C SER A 453 18.34 -20.97 -1.37
N LEU A 454 17.09 -20.50 -1.30
CA LEU A 454 15.90 -21.30 -0.99
C LEU A 454 15.30 -21.98 -2.25
N SER A 455 16.09 -22.31 -3.26
CA SER A 455 15.57 -22.99 -4.46
C SER A 455 14.88 -24.31 -4.14
N VAL A 456 13.74 -24.59 -4.77
CA VAL A 456 13.12 -25.93 -4.74
C VAL A 456 13.97 -26.95 -5.50
N ASP A 457 14.79 -26.52 -6.47
CA ASP A 457 15.74 -27.37 -7.21
C ASP A 457 17.17 -27.15 -6.68
N PRO A 458 17.72 -28.07 -5.86
CA PRO A 458 19.06 -27.95 -5.31
C PRO A 458 20.18 -27.90 -6.36
N SER A 459 19.92 -28.39 -7.58
CA SER A 459 20.92 -28.38 -8.66
C SER A 459 21.13 -27.01 -9.27
N ARG A 460 20.20 -26.08 -9.02
CA ARG A 460 20.20 -24.71 -9.54
C ARG A 460 20.31 -23.67 -8.41
N THR A 461 20.90 -24.05 -7.28
CA THR A 461 21.14 -23.19 -6.12
C THR A 461 22.57 -22.60 -6.14
N PRO A 462 22.75 -21.27 -5.92
CA PRO A 462 21.70 -20.26 -5.78
C PRO A 462 21.04 -19.95 -7.12
N ILE A 463 19.76 -19.56 -7.07
CA ILE A 463 19.03 -19.10 -8.26
C ILE A 463 19.74 -17.85 -8.79
N LYS A 464 20.01 -17.81 -10.10
CA LYS A 464 20.46 -16.58 -10.76
C LYS A 464 19.23 -15.76 -11.16
N PRO A 465 19.04 -14.52 -10.67
CA PRO A 465 17.96 -13.66 -11.12
C PRO A 465 18.06 -13.38 -12.62
N LEU A 466 16.90 -13.27 -13.28
CA LEU A 466 16.81 -12.83 -14.67
C LEU A 466 16.94 -11.30 -14.79
N PHE A 467 16.54 -10.56 -13.76
CA PHE A 467 16.58 -9.11 -13.69
C PHE A 467 16.60 -8.66 -12.23
N THR A 468 17.31 -7.58 -11.93
CA THR A 468 17.32 -6.94 -10.60
C THR A 468 17.34 -5.43 -10.73
N THR A 469 16.61 -4.74 -9.85
CA THR A 469 16.69 -3.29 -9.66
C THR A 469 16.83 -3.00 -8.17
N PHE A 470 17.77 -2.12 -7.79
CA PHE A 470 17.99 -1.66 -6.43
C PHE A 470 17.83 -0.16 -6.34
N PHE A 471 17.19 0.33 -5.29
CA PHE A 471 16.99 1.77 -5.07
C PHE A 471 16.74 2.10 -3.61
N LEU A 472 16.94 3.35 -3.24
CA LEU A 472 16.53 3.91 -1.97
C LEU A 472 15.22 4.67 -2.15
N GLU A 473 14.33 4.54 -1.18
CA GLU A 473 13.15 5.36 -1.04
C GLU A 473 13.30 6.25 0.19
N THR A 474 13.29 7.56 -0.01
CA THR A 474 13.41 8.53 1.07
C THR A 474 12.03 8.82 1.67
N SER A 475 11.94 8.83 3.00
CA SER A 475 10.70 9.21 3.68
C SER A 475 10.40 10.69 3.42
N ALA A 476 9.17 10.98 3.02
CA ALA A 476 8.73 12.34 2.73
C ALA A 476 8.80 13.28 3.95
N ALA A 477 8.74 12.76 5.18
CA ALA A 477 8.98 13.56 6.40
C ALA A 477 10.38 14.21 6.42
N THR A 478 11.36 13.64 5.70
CA THR A 478 12.71 14.19 5.57
C THR A 478 12.84 15.16 4.40
N LEU A 479 11.98 15.06 3.39
CA LEU A 479 11.90 15.98 2.24
C LEU A 479 11.11 17.27 2.57
N SER A 480 10.32 17.25 3.63
CA SER A 480 9.59 18.40 4.19
C SER A 480 10.54 19.46 4.75
N THR A 481 11.13 20.26 3.88
CA THR A 481 11.71 21.57 4.24
C THR A 481 10.57 22.51 4.63
N SER A 482 10.31 22.60 5.94
CA SER A 482 9.56 23.67 6.62
C SER A 482 8.35 24.21 5.86
N ILE A 483 7.28 23.43 5.78
CA ILE A 483 5.94 23.95 5.49
C ILE A 483 5.29 24.20 6.85
N ILE A 484 4.92 25.45 7.12
CA ILE A 484 4.38 25.85 8.41
C ILE A 484 3.07 25.10 8.64
N GLU A 485 3.00 24.29 9.71
CA GLU A 485 1.74 23.83 10.29
C GLU A 485 0.97 25.06 10.77
N THR A 486 0.27 25.77 9.88
CA THR A 486 -0.60 26.86 10.30
C THR A 486 -1.85 26.26 10.92
N SER A 487 -1.76 25.96 12.21
CA SER A 487 -2.91 25.97 13.08
C SER A 487 -3.56 27.37 13.01
N THR A 488 -4.89 27.40 12.89
CA THR A 488 -5.77 28.57 13.08
C THR A 488 -5.91 29.58 11.93
N ASN A 489 -6.14 29.14 10.69
CA ASN A 489 -6.83 30.00 9.71
C ASN A 489 -8.30 29.58 9.64
N THR A 490 -9.21 30.49 9.98
CA THR A 490 -10.67 30.25 10.03
C THR A 490 -11.32 30.21 8.64
N ASN A 491 -10.56 30.45 7.58
CA ASN A 491 -11.02 30.36 6.20
C ASN A 491 -10.57 29.04 5.57
N PRO A 492 -11.46 28.29 4.91
CA PRO A 492 -11.11 27.03 4.26
C PRO A 492 -10.13 27.30 3.11
N CYS A 493 -9.04 26.54 3.09
CA CYS A 493 -7.99 26.72 2.09
C CYS A 493 -8.41 26.13 0.73
N SER A 494 -8.12 26.86 -0.35
CA SER A 494 -8.42 26.45 -1.72
C SER A 494 -7.30 25.63 -2.38
N TYR A 495 -6.24 25.30 -1.65
CA TYR A 495 -5.16 24.40 -2.09
C TYR A 495 -4.86 23.40 -0.99
N ILE A 496 -5.23 22.13 -1.18
CA ILE A 496 -5.06 21.06 -0.19
C ILE A 496 -3.93 20.14 -0.62
N VAL A 497 -3.03 19.84 0.30
CA VAL A 497 -1.94 18.88 0.10
C VAL A 497 -2.14 17.73 1.08
N PRO A 498 -2.59 16.56 0.61
CA PRO A 498 -2.60 15.35 1.43
C PRO A 498 -1.18 15.02 1.89
N PRO A 499 -1.00 14.43 3.08
CA PRO A 499 0.28 13.85 3.45
C PRO A 499 0.65 12.76 2.45
N THR A 500 1.93 12.70 2.09
CA THR A 500 2.51 11.52 1.45
C THR A 500 2.28 10.29 2.31
N LEU A 501 2.09 9.12 1.68
CA LEU A 501 2.03 7.86 2.41
C LEU A 501 3.31 7.66 3.22
N SER A 502 3.13 7.49 4.54
CA SER A 502 4.24 7.27 5.46
C SER A 502 4.87 5.90 5.21
N VAL A 503 6.06 5.70 5.78
CA VAL A 503 6.60 4.35 5.92
C VAL A 503 5.74 3.57 6.91
N ALA A 504 4.97 2.62 6.39
CA ALA A 504 4.07 1.77 7.16
C ALA A 504 4.36 0.28 6.90
N PRO A 505 3.94 -0.61 7.81
CA PRO A 505 3.92 -2.04 7.56
C PRO A 505 3.21 -2.39 6.25
N LEU A 506 3.71 -3.41 5.54
CA LEU A 506 3.25 -3.81 4.21
C LEU A 506 1.71 -3.89 4.04
N PRO A 507 0.91 -4.41 5.00
CA PRO A 507 -0.54 -4.50 4.86
C PRO A 507 -1.31 -3.22 5.21
N ASP A 508 -0.66 -2.23 5.83
CA ASP A 508 -1.31 -1.02 6.34
C ASP A 508 -1.25 0.14 5.35
N ILE A 509 -0.26 0.16 4.44
CA ILE A 509 -0.08 1.22 3.41
C ILE A 509 -1.40 1.55 2.67
N PRO A 510 -2.17 0.56 2.15
CA PRO A 510 -3.34 0.88 1.36
C PRO A 510 -4.51 1.43 2.21
N ASP A 511 -4.60 1.00 3.47
CA ASP A 511 -5.61 1.51 4.40
C ASP A 511 -5.26 2.94 4.87
N GLU A 512 -3.98 3.23 5.11
CA GLU A 512 -3.50 4.58 5.41
C GLU A 512 -3.84 5.54 4.25
N ALA A 513 -3.58 5.13 3.01
CA ALA A 513 -3.96 5.90 1.83
C ALA A 513 -5.46 6.22 1.78
N THR A 514 -6.29 5.24 2.14
CA THR A 514 -7.75 5.42 2.14
C THR A 514 -8.20 6.37 3.25
N ILE A 515 -7.61 6.29 4.45
CA ILE A 515 -7.92 7.20 5.57
C ILE A 515 -7.51 8.63 5.22
N ILE A 516 -6.34 8.81 4.60
CA ILE A 516 -5.87 10.11 4.12
C ILE A 516 -6.85 10.64 3.07
N ALA A 517 -7.23 9.83 2.08
CA ALA A 517 -8.17 10.22 1.05
C ALA A 517 -9.54 10.63 1.60
N GLU A 518 -10.09 9.90 2.57
CA GLU A 518 -11.34 10.28 3.23
C GLU A 518 -11.21 11.63 3.94
N SER A 519 -10.10 11.84 4.64
CA SER A 519 -9.82 13.10 5.34
C SER A 519 -9.68 14.27 4.36
N THR A 520 -8.98 14.07 3.24
CA THR A 520 -8.86 15.04 2.14
C THR A 520 -10.21 15.37 1.51
N TYR A 521 -11.03 14.35 1.23
CA TYR A 521 -12.39 14.52 0.70
C TYR A 521 -13.25 15.37 1.65
N ARG A 522 -13.23 15.08 2.95
CA ARG A 522 -13.99 15.84 3.96
C ARG A 522 -13.57 17.30 3.97
N GLU A 523 -12.27 17.60 3.83
CA GLU A 523 -11.80 18.98 3.79
C GLU A 523 -12.20 19.70 2.49
N ALA A 524 -12.13 19.02 1.34
CA ALA A 524 -12.62 19.55 0.07
C ALA A 524 -14.13 19.88 0.12
N VAL A 525 -14.94 18.99 0.70
CA VAL A 525 -16.38 19.21 0.85
C VAL A 525 -16.68 20.39 1.79
N LYS A 526 -15.92 20.56 2.89
CA LYS A 526 -16.04 21.76 3.74
C LYS A 526 -15.77 23.04 2.96
N PHE A 527 -14.72 23.07 2.13
CA PHE A 527 -14.42 24.20 1.26
C PHE A 527 -15.60 24.55 0.36
N PHE A 528 -16.17 23.58 -0.36
CA PHE A 528 -17.31 23.82 -1.25
C PHE A 528 -18.58 24.27 -0.51
N ARG A 529 -18.87 23.69 0.67
CA ARG A 529 -20.02 24.10 1.50
C ARG A 529 -19.90 25.54 1.96
N SER A 530 -18.70 25.99 2.35
CA SER A 530 -18.45 27.36 2.81
C SER A 530 -18.68 28.43 1.73
N ARG A 531 -18.51 28.06 0.46
CA ARG A 531 -18.70 28.95 -0.69
C ARG A 531 -20.17 29.09 -1.10
N ASN A 532 -20.98 28.06 -0.86
CA ASN A 532 -22.35 27.96 -1.36
C ASN A 532 -23.46 28.37 -0.36
N LYS A 533 -23.19 28.53 0.95
CA LYS A 533 -24.19 28.93 1.96
C LYS A 533 -23.74 30.16 2.78
N PRO A 534 -24.59 31.19 3.01
CA PRO A 534 -24.36 32.18 4.05
C PRO A 534 -24.49 31.53 5.44
N ILE A 535 -23.61 31.93 6.35
CA ILE A 535 -23.46 31.38 7.71
C ILE A 535 -24.81 31.49 8.46
N GLY A 536 -25.51 30.37 8.61
CA GLY A 536 -26.77 30.32 9.36
C GLY A 536 -27.65 29.16 8.95
N GLU A 537 -27.23 27.92 9.24
CA GLU A 537 -28.12 26.78 9.51
C GLU A 537 -27.27 25.57 9.93
N ASP A 538 -27.48 25.13 11.18
CA ASP A 538 -26.95 23.91 11.78
C ASP A 538 -27.55 22.70 11.06
N GLU A 539 -26.87 22.16 10.06
CA GLU A 539 -27.08 20.79 9.60
C GLU A 539 -25.74 20.08 9.49
N SER A 540 -25.38 19.41 10.58
CA SER A 540 -24.33 18.40 10.64
C SER A 540 -24.75 17.14 9.87
N GLU A 541 -25.15 17.26 8.61
CA GLU A 541 -25.25 16.10 7.73
C GLU A 541 -23.83 15.70 7.33
N ASP A 542 -23.31 14.69 8.01
CA ASP A 542 -22.15 13.92 7.60
C ASP A 542 -22.44 13.32 6.22
N LEU A 543 -22.04 14.03 5.16
CA LEU A 543 -22.08 13.46 3.82
C LEU A 543 -21.26 12.16 3.85
N PRO A 544 -21.86 11.03 3.45
CA PRO A 544 -21.14 9.78 3.44
C PRO A 544 -19.97 9.89 2.46
N PHE A 545 -18.85 9.23 2.78
CA PHE A 545 -17.66 9.24 1.94
C PHE A 545 -17.95 8.64 0.55
N TRP A 546 -18.80 7.63 0.50
CA TRP A 546 -19.30 7.02 -0.73
C TRP A 546 -20.83 7.11 -0.78
N PRO A 547 -21.44 7.48 -1.93
CA PRO A 547 -22.87 7.33 -2.09
C PRO A 547 -23.26 5.84 -2.09
N PRO A 548 -24.51 5.49 -1.74
CA PRO A 548 -25.01 4.12 -1.87
C PRO A 548 -24.83 3.63 -3.32
N ILE A 549 -24.41 2.38 -3.48
CA ILE A 549 -24.37 1.73 -4.79
C ILE A 549 -25.83 1.57 -5.23
N PRO A 550 -26.22 2.01 -6.45
CA PRO A 550 -27.54 1.71 -6.99
C PRO A 550 -27.77 0.21 -6.93
N ALA A 551 -28.95 -0.23 -6.46
CA ALA A 551 -29.32 -1.63 -6.60
C ALA A 551 -29.27 -1.95 -8.09
N GLU A 552 -28.47 -2.94 -8.48
CA GLU A 552 -28.57 -3.50 -9.82
C GLU A 552 -29.97 -4.13 -9.90
N ASP A 553 -30.77 -3.75 -10.89
CA ASP A 553 -31.99 -4.46 -11.22
C ASP A 553 -31.55 -5.88 -11.63
N ASP A 554 -31.67 -6.84 -10.73
CA ASP A 554 -31.36 -8.27 -10.90
C ASP A 554 -32.32 -8.95 -11.94
N GLU A 555 -32.68 -8.27 -13.03
CA GLU A 555 -33.61 -8.78 -14.05
C GLU A 555 -32.92 -9.41 -15.27
N GLU A 556 -31.60 -9.31 -15.46
CA GLU A 556 -30.94 -9.82 -16.69
C GLU A 556 -30.11 -11.11 -16.54
N ASP A 557 -29.97 -11.70 -15.35
CA ASP A 557 -29.21 -12.96 -15.17
C ASP A 557 -30.07 -14.25 -15.22
N ASN A 558 -31.31 -14.16 -15.74
CA ASN A 558 -32.24 -15.31 -15.85
C ASN A 558 -32.54 -15.77 -17.28
N GLU A 559 -31.73 -15.39 -18.26
CA GLU A 559 -31.70 -16.06 -19.56
C GLU A 559 -30.25 -16.26 -19.98
N TRP A 560 -29.76 -17.50 -19.94
CA TRP A 560 -28.96 -18.21 -20.96
C TRP A 560 -28.46 -19.55 -20.43
#